data_AF-A0A3D1DXX1-F1
#
_entry.id   AF-A0A3D1DXX1-F1
#
_cell.length_a   1.000
_cell.length_b   1.000
_cell.length_c   1.000
_cell.angle_alpha   90.00
_cell.angle_beta   90.00
_cell.angle_gamma   90.00
#
_symmetry.space_group_name_H-M   'P 1'
#
loop_
_entity.id
_entity.type
_entity.pdbx_description
1 polymer ?
#
loop_
_entity_poly.entity_id
_entity_poly.type
_entity_poly.pdbx_seq_one_letter_code
_entity_poly.pdbx_strand_id
1 'polypeptide(L)'
;GNLGMMHAVKKFEPDKGFRLATYAMWWIKAAIQEYILRSWSLVKIGTTAGQKKLFFNLRRVKGQIQAIDDGDLRPEQVTEIATQLDVSEAEVISMNQRMAGNDRSLNVPLSRDGEGSGEWQDWLEDDGEDQETTFAEHEEFSARKSLMMTAMKDLNEREQRILQARRLAEPPLTLEDLASEFGVSRERIRQIEVRAFEKLQKAVRDQATAMNLLPHGDETAGLLPA
;
A
#
# COMPACT_ATOMS: atom_id res chain seq x y z
N GLY A 1 26.45 25.48 1.96
CA GLY A 1 27.21 26.75 2.04
C GLY A 1 27.95 27.06 0.77
N ASN A 2 29.08 26.40 0.51
CA ASN A 2 29.98 26.67 -0.63
C ASN A 2 29.28 26.63 -1.99
N LEU A 3 28.37 25.68 -2.20
CA LEU A 3 27.55 25.60 -3.43
C LEU A 3 26.73 26.88 -3.67
N GLY A 4 26.08 27.41 -2.62
CA GLY A 4 25.30 28.64 -2.70
C GLY A 4 26.16 29.86 -2.97
N MET A 5 27.36 29.92 -2.39
CA MET A 5 28.33 30.98 -2.68
C MET A 5 28.80 30.93 -4.14
N MET A 6 29.14 29.76 -4.67
CA MET A 6 29.52 29.62 -6.09
C MET A 6 28.39 30.05 -7.03
N HIS A 7 27.14 29.71 -6.71
CA HIS A 7 25.99 30.18 -7.48
C HIS A 7 25.83 31.70 -7.43
N ALA A 8 26.02 32.32 -6.26
CA ALA A 8 25.97 33.76 -6.13
C ALA A 8 27.03 34.46 -6.99
N VAL A 9 28.28 34.00 -6.94
CA VAL A 9 29.38 34.60 -7.72
C VAL A 9 29.11 34.48 -9.22
N LYS A 10 28.60 33.34 -9.71
CA LYS A 10 28.28 33.14 -11.13
C LYS A 10 27.15 34.03 -11.65
N LYS A 11 26.18 34.40 -10.79
CA LYS A 11 25.00 35.18 -11.17
C LYS A 11 25.07 36.66 -10.74
N PHE A 12 26.18 37.08 -10.13
CA PHE A 12 26.32 38.44 -9.64
C PHE A 12 26.68 39.40 -10.79
N GLU A 13 25.94 40.51 -10.86
CA GLU A 13 26.18 41.59 -11.81
C GLU A 13 26.69 42.83 -11.04
N PRO A 14 27.98 43.20 -11.16
CA PRO A 14 28.57 44.31 -10.40
C PRO A 14 27.96 45.68 -10.77
N ASP A 15 27.47 45.84 -11.99
CA ASP A 15 26.96 47.11 -12.53
C ASP A 15 25.65 47.57 -11.85
N LYS A 16 24.98 46.68 -11.12
CA LYS A 16 23.73 46.97 -10.38
C LYS A 16 23.95 47.70 -9.05
N GLY A 17 25.20 47.92 -8.62
CA GLY A 17 25.53 48.76 -7.45
C GLY A 17 25.32 48.13 -6.06
N PHE A 18 25.03 46.82 -5.98
CA PHE A 18 24.89 46.11 -4.70
C PHE A 18 26.18 45.39 -4.30
N ARG A 19 26.44 45.28 -2.99
CA ARG A 19 27.59 44.50 -2.49
C ARG A 19 27.38 43.00 -2.72
N LEU A 20 28.39 42.32 -3.29
CA LEU A 20 28.38 40.86 -3.50
C LEU A 20 28.02 40.08 -2.23
N ALA A 21 28.54 40.50 -1.06
CA ALA A 21 28.24 39.84 0.21
C ALA A 21 26.73 39.83 0.53
N THR A 22 26.03 40.94 0.26
CA THR A 22 24.58 41.07 0.49
C THR A 22 23.80 40.16 -0.47
N TYR A 23 24.22 40.08 -1.73
CA TYR A 23 23.61 39.19 -2.72
C TYR A 23 23.86 37.71 -2.41
N ALA A 24 25.11 37.35 -2.08
CA ALA A 24 25.52 35.98 -1.81
C ALA A 24 24.86 35.39 -0.57
N MET A 25 24.55 36.21 0.44
CA MET A 25 23.87 35.75 1.65
C MET A 25 22.55 35.04 1.35
N TRP A 26 21.75 35.53 0.39
CA TRP A 26 20.49 34.90 -0.01
C TRP A 26 20.69 33.52 -0.62
N TRP A 27 21.64 33.39 -1.55
CA TRP A 27 21.95 32.11 -2.18
C TRP A 27 22.55 31.09 -1.21
N ILE A 28 23.37 31.55 -0.26
CA ILE A 28 23.94 30.70 0.79
C ILE A 28 22.81 30.19 1.69
N LYS A 29 21.91 31.07 2.18
CA LYS A 29 20.78 30.68 3.01
C LYS A 29 19.83 29.72 2.29
N ALA A 30 19.46 30.02 1.05
CA ALA A 30 18.59 29.16 0.26
C ALA A 30 19.20 27.77 0.03
N ALA A 31 20.50 27.69 -0.29
CA ALA A 31 21.18 26.41 -0.46
C ALA A 31 21.25 25.58 0.83
N ILE A 32 21.41 26.24 1.98
CA ILE A 32 21.38 25.57 3.29
C ILE A 32 19.97 25.07 3.62
N GLN A 33 18.95 25.93 3.46
CA GLN A 33 17.55 25.56 3.71
C GLN A 33 17.10 24.39 2.83
N GLU A 34 17.47 24.41 1.55
CA GLU A 34 17.15 23.34 0.61
C GLU A 34 17.87 22.03 0.98
N TYR A 35 19.13 22.11 1.44
CA TYR A 35 19.84 20.93 1.95
C TYR A 35 19.16 20.35 3.18
N ILE A 36 18.83 21.17 4.17
CA ILE A 36 18.15 20.74 5.39
C ILE A 36 16.84 20.03 5.05
N LEU A 37 16.01 20.62 4.18
CA LEU A 37 14.75 20.00 3.76
C LEU A 37 14.95 18.64 3.09
N ARG A 38 16.04 18.47 2.33
CA ARG A 38 16.34 17.21 1.63
C ARG A 38 16.98 16.14 2.51
N SER A 39 17.70 16.54 3.56
CA SER A 39 18.46 15.63 4.42
C SER A 39 17.80 15.38 5.78
N TRP A 40 16.62 15.93 6.03
CA TRP A 40 15.97 15.84 7.34
C TRP A 40 15.37 14.46 7.64
N SER A 41 14.80 13.80 6.63
CA SER A 41 14.29 12.42 6.73
C SER A 41 14.59 11.65 5.45
N LEU A 42 14.77 10.34 5.59
CA LEU A 42 14.78 9.33 4.54
C LEU A 42 13.48 9.38 3.73
N VAL A 43 12.35 9.65 4.41
CA VAL A 43 11.06 9.89 3.77
C VAL A 43 10.99 11.35 3.34
N LYS A 44 11.11 11.56 2.02
CA LYS A 44 11.07 12.91 1.45
C LYS A 44 9.75 13.60 1.77
N ILE A 45 9.84 14.78 2.37
CA ILE A 45 8.73 15.70 2.50
C ILE A 45 8.48 16.35 1.14
N GLY A 46 7.21 16.56 0.79
CA GLY A 46 6.88 17.34 -0.40
C GLY A 46 7.48 18.75 -0.32
N THR A 47 7.83 19.31 -1.47
CA THR A 47 8.52 20.61 -1.56
C THR A 47 7.58 21.78 -1.80
N THR A 48 6.29 21.66 -1.47
CA THR A 48 5.33 22.75 -1.71
C THR A 48 5.68 23.98 -0.87
N ALA A 49 5.26 25.16 -1.32
CA ALA A 49 5.49 26.40 -0.58
C ALA A 49 4.89 26.33 0.84
N GLY A 50 3.70 25.74 0.99
CA GLY A 50 3.04 25.52 2.28
C GLY A 50 3.84 24.59 3.19
N GLN A 51 4.31 23.45 2.66
CA GLN A 51 5.13 22.50 3.42
C GLN A 51 6.48 23.08 3.86
N LYS A 52 7.15 23.88 3.01
CA LYS A 52 8.39 24.59 3.41
C LYS A 52 8.12 25.61 4.52
N LYS A 53 7.02 26.36 4.44
CA LYS A 53 6.61 27.30 5.51
C LYS A 53 6.38 26.55 6.83
N LEU A 54 5.65 25.44 6.78
CA LEU A 54 5.38 24.59 7.94
C LEU A 54 6.67 24.02 8.53
N PHE A 55 7.55 23.43 7.71
CA PHE A 55 8.79 22.84 8.20
C PHE A 55 9.65 23.79 9.04
N PHE A 56 9.81 25.05 8.60
CA PHE A 56 10.63 26.02 9.33
C PHE A 56 9.90 26.73 10.48
N ASN A 57 8.57 26.91 10.40
CA ASN A 57 7.82 27.72 11.36
C ASN A 57 6.94 26.94 12.33
N LEU A 58 6.57 25.69 12.03
CA LEU A 58 5.60 24.92 12.82
C LEU A 58 6.02 24.82 14.29
N ARG A 59 7.29 24.48 14.57
CA ARG A 59 7.80 24.41 15.95
C ARG A 59 7.72 25.75 16.68
N ARG A 60 7.98 26.86 15.99
CA ARG A 60 7.88 28.21 16.56
C ARG A 60 6.43 28.55 16.90
N VAL A 61 5.50 28.25 15.98
CA VAL A 61 4.06 28.50 16.20
C VAL A 61 3.51 27.60 17.30
N LYS A 62 3.79 26.29 17.29
CA LYS A 62 3.43 25.35 18.39
C LYS A 62 3.88 25.88 19.76
N GLY A 63 5.07 26.48 19.83
CA GLY A 63 5.58 27.11 21.05
C GLY A 63 4.80 28.36 21.49
N GLN A 64 4.23 29.14 20.56
CA GLN A 64 3.42 30.31 20.86
C GLN A 64 2.05 29.93 21.43
N ILE A 65 1.45 28.86 20.91
CA ILE A 65 0.13 28.36 21.31
C ILE A 65 0.18 27.32 22.45
N GLN A 66 1.36 27.14 23.07
CA GLN A 66 1.63 26.14 24.12
C GLN A 66 1.23 24.71 23.73
N ALA A 67 1.28 24.38 22.44
CA ALA A 67 0.98 23.06 21.89
C ALA A 67 2.27 22.25 21.69
N ILE A 68 3.21 22.30 22.64
CA ILE A 68 4.55 21.71 22.48
C ILE A 68 4.54 20.18 22.59
N ASP A 69 3.41 19.55 22.94
CA ASP A 69 3.33 18.10 23.02
C ASP A 69 3.68 17.42 21.68
N ASP A 70 4.37 16.27 21.81
CA ASP A 70 4.78 15.39 20.72
C ASP A 70 3.61 14.56 20.15
N GLY A 71 2.40 14.78 20.67
CA GLY A 71 1.17 14.14 20.20
C GLY A 71 0.47 14.87 19.05
N ASP A 72 -0.72 14.37 18.73
CA ASP A 72 -1.60 15.00 17.76
C ASP A 72 -2.11 16.36 18.26
N LEU A 73 -2.20 17.31 17.32
CA LEU A 73 -2.72 18.65 17.59
C LEU A 73 -4.24 18.58 17.76
N ARG A 74 -4.78 19.36 18.71
CA ARG A 74 -6.23 19.54 18.83
C ARG A 74 -6.78 20.25 17.59
N PRO A 75 -8.03 19.99 17.16
CA PRO A 75 -8.62 20.64 15.98
C PRO A 75 -8.49 22.17 15.99
N GLU A 76 -8.74 22.81 17.13
CA GLU A 76 -8.61 24.27 17.31
C GLU A 76 -7.18 24.78 17.02
N GLN A 77 -6.16 24.02 17.44
CA GLN A 77 -4.76 24.36 17.22
C GLN A 77 -4.37 24.19 15.74
N VAL A 78 -4.91 23.16 15.08
CA VAL A 78 -4.71 22.94 13.65
C VAL A 78 -5.26 24.11 12.85
N THR A 79 -6.50 24.53 13.13
CA THR A 79 -7.14 25.68 12.45
C THR A 79 -6.37 26.98 12.70
N GLU A 80 -5.90 27.21 13.93
CA GLU A 80 -5.10 28.40 14.27
C GLU A 80 -3.77 28.43 13.48
N ILE A 81 -3.04 27.31 13.46
CA ILE A 81 -1.78 27.18 12.70
C ILE A 81 -2.02 27.35 11.20
N ALA A 82 -3.07 26.71 10.67
CA ALA A 82 -3.45 26.78 9.26
C ALA A 82 -3.73 28.22 8.83
N THR A 83 -4.49 28.94 9.64
CA THR A 83 -4.84 30.35 9.42
C THR A 83 -3.60 31.26 9.52
N GLN A 84 -2.73 31.04 10.50
CA GLN A 84 -1.55 31.87 10.71
C GLN A 84 -0.48 31.67 9.62
N LEU A 85 -0.33 30.45 9.10
CA LEU A 85 0.69 30.11 8.10
C LEU A 85 0.17 30.13 6.65
N ASP A 86 -1.14 30.33 6.46
CA ASP A 86 -1.82 30.34 5.17
C ASP A 86 -1.59 29.03 4.41
N VAL A 87 -2.02 27.93 5.03
CA VAL A 87 -1.88 26.54 4.57
C VAL A 87 -3.14 25.75 4.92
N SER A 88 -3.34 24.60 4.28
CA SER A 88 -4.50 23.76 4.61
C SER A 88 -4.32 23.03 5.95
N GLU A 89 -5.42 22.76 6.65
CA GLU A 89 -5.42 21.96 7.88
C GLU A 89 -4.82 20.57 7.66
N ALA A 90 -5.12 19.95 6.51
CA ALA A 90 -4.55 18.66 6.13
C ALA A 90 -3.02 18.70 6.01
N GLU A 91 -2.46 19.77 5.46
CA GLU A 91 -1.01 19.96 5.43
C GLU A 91 -0.42 20.14 6.83
N VAL A 92 -1.11 20.84 7.74
CA VAL A 92 -0.68 21.01 9.13
C VAL A 92 -0.65 19.67 9.86
N ILE A 93 -1.71 18.86 9.75
CA ILE A 93 -1.81 17.54 10.39
C ILE A 93 -0.70 16.63 9.86
N SER A 94 -0.57 16.51 8.53
CA SER A 94 0.46 15.67 7.93
C SER A 94 1.87 16.12 8.32
N MET A 95 2.13 17.43 8.36
CA MET A 95 3.43 17.95 8.78
C MET A 95 3.70 17.75 10.27
N ASN A 96 2.70 17.87 11.14
CA ASN A 96 2.86 17.60 12.58
C ASN A 96 3.25 16.14 12.82
N GLN A 97 2.53 15.20 12.21
CA GLN A 97 2.82 13.76 12.33
C GLN A 97 4.22 13.42 11.83
N ARG A 98 4.61 13.99 10.68
CA ARG A 98 5.96 13.80 10.14
C ARG A 98 7.01 14.37 11.10
N MET A 99 6.83 15.59 11.60
CA MET A 99 7.80 16.25 12.49
C MET A 99 7.86 15.67 13.90
N ALA A 100 6.84 14.93 14.33
CA ALA A 100 6.82 14.23 15.62
C ALA A 100 7.73 12.98 15.63
N GLY A 101 7.86 12.30 14.49
CA GLY A 101 8.72 11.12 14.32
C GLY A 101 10.03 11.45 13.62
N ASN A 102 11.16 11.32 14.31
CA ASN A 102 12.46 11.25 13.64
C ASN A 102 12.69 9.82 13.14
N ASP A 103 13.38 9.67 12.01
CA ASP A 103 13.84 8.37 11.56
C ASP A 103 14.76 7.75 12.62
N ARG A 104 14.41 6.55 13.09
CA ARG A 104 15.21 5.78 14.04
C ARG A 104 15.81 4.58 13.32
N SER A 105 17.06 4.28 13.67
CA SER A 105 17.67 3.02 13.23
C SER A 105 16.97 1.86 13.93
N LEU A 106 16.66 0.81 13.18
CA LEU A 106 16.07 -0.41 13.72
C LEU A 106 17.07 -1.21 14.57
N ASN A 107 18.37 -0.94 14.40
CA ASN A 107 19.43 -1.61 15.14
C ASN A 107 19.77 -0.88 16.46
N VAL A 108 18.93 0.06 16.91
CA VAL A 108 19.15 0.71 18.21
C VAL A 108 18.78 -0.29 19.32
N PRO A 109 19.69 -0.56 20.27
CA PRO A 109 19.39 -1.45 21.39
C PRO A 109 18.30 -0.83 22.28
N LEU A 110 17.35 -1.66 22.71
CA LEU A 110 16.21 -1.23 23.52
C LEU A 110 16.57 -1.02 25.00
N SER A 111 17.55 -1.78 25.51
CA SER A 111 18.05 -1.62 26.88
C SER A 111 19.35 -0.82 26.91
N ARG A 112 19.48 0.08 27.89
CA ARG A 112 20.71 0.85 28.14
C ARG A 112 21.80 0.04 28.85
N ASP A 113 21.43 -1.04 29.55
CA ASP A 113 22.32 -1.77 30.45
C ASP A 113 22.86 -3.08 29.86
N GLY A 114 22.65 -3.33 28.56
CA GLY A 114 23.31 -4.43 27.82
C GLY A 114 22.87 -5.86 28.20
N GLU A 115 22.07 -6.04 29.25
CA GLU A 115 21.56 -7.35 29.68
C GLU A 115 20.31 -7.83 28.91
N GLY A 116 19.77 -6.99 28.03
CA GLY A 116 18.72 -7.36 27.07
C GLY A 116 19.11 -6.88 25.67
N SER A 117 19.63 -7.78 24.84
CA SER A 117 20.21 -7.50 23.52
C SER A 117 19.19 -7.30 22.40
N GLY A 118 17.95 -6.94 22.72
CA GLY A 118 16.91 -6.74 21.72
C GLY A 118 17.12 -5.43 20.97
N GLU A 119 17.21 -5.51 19.65
CA GLU A 119 17.14 -4.37 18.73
C GLU A 119 15.67 -4.08 18.39
N TRP A 120 15.33 -2.88 17.89
CA TRP A 120 13.95 -2.59 17.47
C TRP A 120 13.44 -3.53 16.38
N GLN A 121 14.33 -4.00 15.49
CA GLN A 121 13.96 -4.96 14.44
C GLN A 121 13.46 -6.30 14.98
N ASP A 122 13.93 -6.72 16.17
CA ASP A 122 13.57 -8.02 16.74
C ASP A 122 12.10 -8.06 17.24
N TRP A 123 11.47 -6.89 17.36
CA TRP A 123 10.09 -6.72 17.81
C TRP A 123 9.14 -6.37 16.66
N LEU A 124 9.65 -6.26 15.43
CA LEU A 124 8.81 -6.01 14.28
C LEU A 124 8.11 -7.32 13.91
N GLU A 125 6.81 -7.36 14.16
CA GLU A 125 5.95 -8.47 13.73
C GLU A 125 5.80 -8.45 12.21
N ASP A 126 5.84 -9.63 11.60
CA ASP A 126 5.49 -9.81 10.19
C ASP A 126 3.97 -10.02 10.10
N ASP A 127 3.27 -9.10 9.46
CA ASP A 127 1.82 -9.20 9.20
C ASP A 127 1.49 -10.22 8.09
N GLY A 128 2.50 -10.92 7.55
CA GLY A 128 2.34 -12.00 6.60
C GLY A 128 1.53 -13.17 7.15
N GLU A 129 1.01 -13.98 6.23
CA GLU A 129 0.36 -15.24 6.59
C GLU A 129 1.37 -16.19 7.22
N ASP A 130 0.94 -16.92 8.25
CA ASP A 130 1.78 -17.93 8.88
C ASP A 130 2.15 -19.04 7.89
N GLN A 131 3.27 -19.71 8.16
CA GLN A 131 3.74 -20.82 7.34
C GLN A 131 2.73 -21.98 7.35
N GLU A 132 2.03 -22.20 8.47
CA GLU A 132 0.99 -23.22 8.57
C GLU A 132 -0.21 -22.88 7.69
N THR A 133 -0.69 -21.63 7.71
CA THR A 133 -1.82 -21.20 6.87
C THR A 133 -1.45 -21.26 5.39
N THR A 134 -0.26 -20.76 5.03
CA THR A 134 0.24 -20.82 3.65
C THR A 134 0.35 -22.26 3.15
N PHE A 135 0.84 -23.17 3.98
CA PHE A 135 0.98 -24.58 3.62
C PHE A 135 -0.39 -25.25 3.46
N ALA A 136 -1.31 -25.03 4.40
CA ALA A 136 -2.67 -25.56 4.37
C ALA A 136 -3.43 -25.09 3.11
N GLU A 137 -3.34 -23.80 2.77
CA GLU A 137 -3.95 -23.25 1.55
C GLU A 137 -3.34 -23.85 0.29
N HIS A 138 -2.02 -24.06 0.28
CA HIS A 138 -1.33 -24.67 -0.85
C HIS A 138 -1.76 -26.14 -1.06
N GLU A 139 -1.87 -26.92 0.01
CA GLU A 139 -2.38 -28.29 -0.04
C GLU A 139 -3.85 -28.33 -0.46
N GLU A 140 -4.71 -27.49 0.12
CA GLU A 140 -6.13 -27.40 -0.24
C GLU A 140 -6.30 -27.02 -1.71
N PHE A 141 -5.56 -26.00 -2.18
CA PHE A 141 -5.58 -25.58 -3.57
C PHE A 141 -5.12 -26.70 -4.51
N SER A 142 -4.04 -27.40 -4.16
CA SER A 142 -3.51 -28.51 -4.96
C SER A 142 -4.49 -29.68 -5.03
N ALA A 143 -5.11 -30.03 -3.91
CA ALA A 143 -6.16 -31.05 -3.85
C ALA A 143 -7.37 -30.67 -4.70
N ARG A 144 -7.92 -29.45 -4.49
CA ARG A 144 -9.05 -28.92 -5.27
C ARG A 144 -8.76 -28.87 -6.76
N LYS A 145 -7.55 -28.44 -7.14
CA LYS A 145 -7.09 -28.41 -8.54
C LYS A 145 -7.03 -29.82 -9.13
N SER A 146 -6.49 -30.79 -8.40
CA SER A 146 -6.43 -32.19 -8.83
C SER A 146 -7.82 -32.80 -9.04
N LEU A 147 -8.74 -32.55 -8.10
CA LEU A 147 -10.16 -32.95 -8.21
C LEU A 147 -10.83 -32.31 -9.43
N MET A 148 -10.65 -31.00 -9.63
CA MET A 148 -11.19 -30.29 -10.79
C MET A 148 -10.65 -30.87 -12.10
N MET A 149 -9.34 -31.11 -12.20
CA MET A 149 -8.73 -31.68 -13.41
C MET A 149 -9.19 -33.10 -13.69
N THR A 150 -9.48 -33.89 -12.66
CA THR A 150 -10.06 -35.23 -12.80
C THR A 150 -11.51 -35.15 -13.25
N ALA A 151 -12.33 -34.33 -12.61
CA ALA A 151 -13.73 -34.09 -12.99
C ALA A 151 -13.87 -33.49 -14.40
N MET A 152 -12.91 -32.67 -14.87
CA MET A 152 -12.92 -32.15 -16.25
C MET A 152 -12.79 -33.23 -17.32
N LYS A 153 -12.25 -34.42 -16.98
CA LYS A 153 -12.15 -35.54 -17.93
C LYS A 153 -13.50 -36.23 -18.17
N ASP A 154 -14.46 -36.08 -17.26
CA ASP A 154 -15.81 -36.64 -17.40
C ASP A 154 -16.72 -35.79 -18.31
N LEU A 155 -16.29 -34.58 -18.64
CA LEU A 155 -16.99 -33.69 -19.56
C LEU A 155 -16.65 -34.05 -21.01
N ASN A 156 -17.62 -33.88 -21.90
CA ASN A 156 -17.38 -34.03 -23.34
C ASN A 156 -16.46 -32.90 -23.85
N GLU A 157 -15.71 -33.13 -24.93
CA GLU A 157 -14.78 -32.14 -25.53
C GLU A 157 -15.44 -30.77 -25.76
N ARG A 158 -16.70 -30.77 -26.19
CA ARG A 158 -17.50 -29.55 -26.39
C ARG A 158 -17.81 -28.81 -25.09
N GLU A 159 -18.14 -29.55 -24.03
CA GLU A 159 -18.40 -28.99 -22.69
C GLU A 159 -17.10 -28.42 -22.10
N GLN A 160 -15.99 -29.15 -22.24
CA GLN A 160 -14.66 -28.76 -21.78
C GLN A 160 -14.17 -27.47 -22.47
N ARG A 161 -14.29 -27.38 -23.80
CA ARG A 161 -13.86 -26.21 -24.58
C ARG A 161 -14.66 -24.95 -24.22
N ILE A 162 -15.98 -25.07 -24.05
CA ILE A 162 -16.85 -23.95 -23.64
C ILE A 162 -16.48 -23.48 -22.22
N LEU A 163 -16.28 -24.40 -21.28
CA LEU A 163 -15.92 -24.06 -19.90
C LEU A 163 -14.53 -23.42 -19.81
N GLN A 164 -13.55 -23.95 -20.54
CA GLN A 164 -12.20 -23.38 -20.62
C GLN A 164 -12.21 -21.95 -21.17
N ALA A 165 -12.87 -21.74 -22.31
CA ALA A 165 -12.92 -20.45 -22.97
C ALA A 165 -13.67 -19.36 -22.16
N ARG A 166 -14.61 -19.76 -21.30
CA ARG A 166 -15.46 -18.84 -20.52
C ARG A 166 -14.97 -18.59 -19.10
N ARG A 167 -14.36 -19.58 -18.45
CA ARG A 167 -14.06 -19.56 -17.01
C ARG A 167 -12.58 -19.70 -16.66
N LEU A 168 -11.77 -20.27 -17.54
CA LEU A 168 -10.35 -20.53 -17.29
C LEU A 168 -9.42 -19.70 -18.20
N ALA A 169 -9.97 -18.91 -19.13
CA ALA A 169 -9.22 -18.05 -20.03
C ALA A 169 -9.35 -16.57 -19.65
N GLU A 170 -8.25 -15.84 -19.74
CA GLU A 170 -8.20 -14.38 -19.59
C GLU A 170 -7.67 -13.73 -20.88
N PRO A 171 -8.47 -12.94 -21.61
CA PRO A 171 -9.87 -12.59 -21.38
C PRO A 171 -10.85 -13.73 -21.77
N PRO A 172 -12.03 -13.83 -21.11
CA PRO A 172 -13.02 -14.85 -21.44
C PRO A 172 -13.73 -14.55 -22.76
N LEU A 173 -13.97 -15.58 -23.58
CA LEU A 173 -14.70 -15.45 -24.84
C LEU A 173 -16.19 -15.13 -24.60
N THR A 174 -16.82 -14.46 -25.56
CA THR A 174 -18.27 -14.20 -25.48
C THR A 174 -19.07 -15.42 -25.94
N LEU A 175 -20.36 -15.47 -25.57
CA LEU A 175 -21.26 -16.53 -26.03
C LEU A 175 -21.48 -16.47 -27.55
N GLU A 176 -21.29 -15.31 -28.18
CA GLU A 176 -21.46 -15.11 -29.62
C GLU A 176 -20.27 -15.65 -30.41
N ASP A 177 -19.06 -15.49 -29.88
CA ASP A 177 -17.84 -16.07 -30.46
C ASP A 177 -17.92 -17.60 -30.45
N LEU A 178 -18.33 -18.19 -29.31
CA LEU A 178 -18.50 -19.63 -29.18
C LEU A 178 -19.69 -20.18 -29.98
N ALA A 179 -20.78 -19.41 -30.11
CA ALA A 179 -21.91 -19.76 -30.97
C ALA A 179 -21.48 -19.88 -32.44
N SER A 180 -20.63 -18.95 -32.88
CA SER A 180 -20.04 -18.93 -34.22
C SER A 180 -19.06 -20.10 -34.43
N GLU A 181 -18.19 -20.37 -33.45
CA GLU A 181 -17.23 -21.49 -33.48
C GLU A 181 -17.93 -22.85 -33.61
N PHE A 182 -19.02 -23.06 -32.87
CA PHE A 182 -19.73 -24.35 -32.83
C PHE A 182 -20.97 -24.44 -33.73
N GLY A 183 -21.27 -23.40 -34.51
CA GLY A 183 -22.42 -23.37 -35.43
C GLY A 183 -23.78 -23.57 -34.74
N VAL A 184 -23.96 -23.04 -33.53
CA VAL A 184 -25.21 -23.15 -32.76
C VAL A 184 -25.67 -21.80 -32.21
N SER A 185 -26.92 -21.71 -31.75
CA SER A 185 -27.43 -20.49 -31.15
C SER A 185 -26.70 -20.14 -29.83
N ARG A 186 -26.66 -18.83 -29.52
CA ARG A 186 -26.14 -18.30 -28.26
C ARG A 186 -26.76 -18.97 -27.03
N GLU A 187 -28.07 -19.19 -27.06
CA GLU A 187 -28.81 -19.86 -25.98
C GLU A 187 -28.39 -21.33 -25.83
N ARG A 188 -28.06 -22.01 -26.94
CA ARG A 188 -27.56 -23.37 -26.88
C ARG A 188 -26.21 -23.47 -26.19
N ILE A 189 -25.29 -22.53 -26.45
CA ILE A 189 -24.00 -22.46 -25.74
C ILE A 189 -24.21 -22.22 -24.25
N ARG A 190 -25.09 -21.29 -23.87
CA ARG A 190 -25.46 -21.03 -22.46
C ARG A 190 -25.98 -22.29 -21.77
N GLN A 191 -26.87 -23.05 -22.40
CA GLN A 191 -27.39 -24.31 -21.85
C GLN A 191 -26.28 -25.35 -21.64
N ILE A 192 -25.34 -25.45 -22.59
CA ILE A 192 -24.21 -26.38 -22.48
C ILE A 192 -23.28 -25.93 -21.35
N GLU A 193 -23.00 -24.62 -21.21
CA GLU A 193 -22.20 -24.07 -20.09
C GLU A 193 -22.81 -24.43 -18.73
N VAL A 194 -24.12 -24.19 -18.54
CA VAL A 194 -24.80 -24.48 -17.27
C VAL A 194 -24.76 -25.98 -16.95
N ARG A 195 -25.09 -26.84 -17.91
CA ARG A 195 -25.05 -28.30 -17.71
C ARG A 195 -23.64 -28.83 -17.45
N ALA A 196 -22.64 -28.30 -18.14
CA ALA A 196 -21.24 -28.65 -17.93
C ALA A 196 -20.79 -28.26 -16.52
N PHE A 197 -21.20 -27.08 -16.05
CA PHE A 197 -20.90 -26.58 -14.71
C PHE A 197 -21.57 -27.44 -13.63
N GLU A 198 -22.85 -27.78 -13.78
CA GLU A 198 -23.58 -28.67 -12.87
C GLU A 198 -22.94 -30.07 -12.78
N LYS A 199 -22.55 -30.64 -13.93
CA LYS A 199 -21.82 -31.92 -13.97
C LYS A 199 -20.48 -31.84 -13.25
N LEU A 200 -19.69 -30.80 -13.53
CA LEU A 200 -18.38 -30.60 -12.91
C LEU A 200 -18.51 -30.41 -11.39
N GLN A 201 -19.49 -29.60 -10.95
CA GLN A 201 -19.77 -29.40 -9.53
C GLN A 201 -20.14 -30.71 -8.82
N LYS A 202 -20.99 -31.53 -9.46
CA LYS A 202 -21.37 -32.83 -8.92
C LYS A 202 -20.16 -33.78 -8.84
N ALA A 203 -19.39 -33.91 -9.91
CA ALA A 203 -18.21 -34.78 -9.96
C ALA A 203 -17.15 -34.37 -8.91
N VAL A 204 -16.88 -33.07 -8.74
CA VAL A 204 -15.95 -32.59 -7.72
C VAL A 204 -16.47 -32.89 -6.30
N ARG A 205 -17.77 -32.71 -6.04
CA ARG A 205 -18.37 -33.04 -4.72
C ARG A 205 -18.32 -34.53 -4.42
N ASP A 206 -18.66 -35.37 -5.40
CA ASP A 206 -18.65 -36.83 -5.25
C ASP A 206 -17.23 -37.37 -5.02
N GLN A 207 -16.21 -36.75 -5.63
CA GLN A 207 -14.81 -37.10 -5.39
C GLN A 207 -14.30 -36.54 -4.05
N ALA A 208 -14.71 -35.33 -3.66
CA ALA A 208 -14.35 -34.73 -2.38
C ALA A 208 -14.94 -35.51 -1.19
N THR A 209 -16.17 -36.02 -1.28
CA THR A 209 -16.75 -36.91 -0.27
C THR A 209 -16.01 -38.24 -0.21
N ALA A 210 -15.64 -38.83 -1.34
CA ALA A 210 -14.88 -40.08 -1.39
C ALA A 210 -13.49 -39.98 -0.73
N MET A 211 -12.88 -38.79 -0.77
CA MET A 211 -11.59 -38.50 -0.13
C MET A 211 -11.71 -37.95 1.31
N ASN A 212 -12.92 -37.87 1.88
CA ASN A 212 -13.19 -37.23 3.18
C ASN A 212 -12.63 -35.79 3.30
N LEU A 213 -12.59 -35.05 2.19
CA LEU A 213 -12.08 -33.68 2.14
C LEU A 213 -13.16 -32.63 2.44
N LEU A 214 -14.43 -33.06 2.54
CA LEU A 214 -15.50 -32.19 3.02
C LEU A 214 -15.59 -32.31 4.53
N PRO A 215 -15.78 -31.19 5.26
CA PRO A 215 -16.08 -31.27 6.68
C PRO A 215 -17.29 -32.18 6.85
N HIS A 216 -17.15 -33.22 7.67
CA HIS A 216 -18.28 -33.98 8.15
C HIS A 216 -19.26 -32.95 8.71
N GLY A 217 -20.51 -32.95 8.23
CA GLY A 217 -21.51 -31.99 8.67
C GLY A 217 -21.72 -32.14 10.17
N ASP A 218 -21.00 -31.33 10.94
CA ASP A 218 -21.16 -31.18 12.37
C ASP A 218 -21.98 -29.92 12.60
N GLU A 219 -22.95 -30.06 13.50
CA GLU A 219 -24.06 -29.17 13.77
C GLU A 219 -23.62 -27.81 14.36
N THR A 220 -22.97 -26.96 13.57
CA THR A 220 -22.76 -25.55 13.93
C THR A 220 -23.42 -24.61 12.92
N ALA A 221 -24.71 -24.85 12.71
CA ALA A 221 -25.62 -23.78 12.33
C ALA A 221 -25.73 -22.81 13.53
N GLY A 222 -24.82 -21.86 13.61
CA GLY A 222 -24.88 -20.79 14.60
C GLY A 222 -23.49 -20.26 14.92
N LEU A 223 -23.05 -19.27 14.14
CA LEU A 223 -22.27 -18.09 14.54
C LEU A 223 -21.63 -17.49 13.27
N LEU A 224 -22.45 -16.80 12.47
CA LEU A 224 -21.97 -15.64 11.71
C LEU A 224 -22.14 -14.44 12.64
N PRO A 225 -21.08 -13.68 13.00
CA PRO A 225 -21.24 -12.39 13.64
C PRO A 225 -21.79 -11.38 12.62
N ALA A 226 -22.57 -10.43 13.15
CA ALA A 226 -23.14 -9.30 12.42
C ALA A 226 -22.07 -8.31 11.93
#